data_AF-A0A6I9ZJI6-F1
#
_entry.id   AF-A0A6I9ZJI6-F1
#
_cell.length_a   1.000
_cell.length_b   1.000
_cell.length_c   1.000
_cell.angle_alpha   90.00
_cell.angle_beta   90.00
_cell.angle_gamma   90.00
#
_symmetry.space_group_name_H-M   'P 1'
#
loop_
_entity.id
_entity.type
_entity.pdbx_description
1 polymer ?
#
loop_
_entity_poly.entity_id
_entity_poly.type
_entity_poly.pdbx_seq_one_letter_code
_entity_poly.pdbx_strand_id
1 'polypeptide(L)'
;MIYPLCDHLSSSTWTLWKMQNLDSLQMFKVDLRRQQISQIVEEVQRVVHHLTTEISLQDLRFQAVPYSDTYNGNIKVLAPCQFLVTVPVKGLVGYREAREQRWRYYTLRGTRLPCPLQDPEGLRQWLEAEQFMKSQWQWHEADVNIEGDIVPAKVLQVFRKLVENAIGTCHLSGKVSMLTQLSAVWVAVETSTCQVELELVPTVEIPTVWPEKARWPPCLKRWPSRQRVECIKSFGFALLACSNYHWQQSFLQAEQVLLDQLDEDGGCRRKCFQALRQMKEDVWCPGKRPVITSHHLQV
;
A
#
# COMPACT_ATOMS: atom_id res chain seq x y z
N MET A 1 -56.10 -17.05 40.23
CA MET A 1 -55.59 -18.00 39.22
C MET A 1 -54.17 -17.57 38.87
N ILE A 2 -53.28 -18.54 38.83
CA ILE A 2 -51.85 -18.42 39.15
C ILE A 2 -51.03 -17.84 37.98
N TYR A 3 -49.99 -17.08 38.33
CA TYR A 3 -48.94 -16.48 37.51
C TYR A 3 -48.13 -17.50 36.65
N PRO A 4 -47.30 -17.04 35.70
CA PRO A 4 -46.91 -17.76 34.48
C PRO A 4 -45.73 -18.72 34.66
N LEU A 5 -45.69 -19.72 33.77
CA LEU A 5 -44.50 -20.50 33.45
C LEU A 5 -43.60 -19.70 32.49
N CYS A 6 -42.60 -19.00 33.03
CA CYS A 6 -41.38 -18.66 32.30
C CYS A 6 -40.29 -18.19 33.28
N ASP A 7 -39.81 -19.09 34.12
CA ASP A 7 -38.53 -18.92 34.81
C ASP A 7 -37.80 -20.26 34.73
N HIS A 8 -36.86 -20.36 33.78
CA HIS A 8 -35.64 -21.18 33.87
C HIS A 8 -34.80 -21.01 32.60
N LEU A 9 -34.31 -19.80 32.35
CA LEU A 9 -33.08 -19.61 31.58
C LEU A 9 -32.04 -19.07 32.56
N SER A 10 -31.05 -19.92 32.87
CA SER A 10 -29.90 -19.58 33.73
C SER A 10 -29.20 -18.28 33.29
N SER A 11 -28.53 -17.61 34.24
CA SER A 11 -27.69 -16.43 33.95
C SER A 11 -26.66 -16.69 32.83
N SER A 12 -26.21 -17.93 32.67
CA SER A 12 -25.36 -18.41 31.58
C SER A 12 -26.06 -18.43 30.21
N THR A 13 -27.36 -18.73 30.13
CA THR A 13 -28.10 -18.71 28.86
C THR A 13 -28.38 -17.28 28.40
N TRP A 14 -28.64 -16.34 29.33
CA TRP A 14 -28.79 -14.91 29.00
C TRP A 14 -27.49 -14.26 28.53
N THR A 15 -26.36 -14.61 29.14
CA THR A 15 -25.02 -14.15 28.72
C THR A 15 -24.62 -14.74 27.37
N LEU A 16 -24.89 -16.03 27.13
CA LEU A 16 -24.69 -16.66 25.82
C LEU A 16 -25.57 -16.04 24.73
N TRP A 17 -26.84 -15.74 25.02
CA TRP A 17 -27.75 -15.08 24.07
C TRP A 17 -27.34 -13.62 23.79
N LYS A 18 -26.83 -12.90 24.81
CA LYS A 18 -26.24 -11.56 24.62
C LYS A 18 -24.94 -11.61 23.82
N MET A 19 -24.05 -12.57 24.08
CA MET A 19 -22.81 -12.74 23.33
C MET A 19 -23.09 -13.11 21.87
N GLN A 20 -24.00 -14.06 21.61
CA GLN A 20 -24.42 -14.42 20.25
C GLN A 20 -25.07 -13.26 19.49
N ASN A 21 -25.84 -12.40 20.17
CA ASN A 21 -26.40 -11.20 19.55
C ASN A 21 -25.37 -10.08 19.34
N LEU A 22 -24.37 -9.96 20.22
CA LEU A 22 -23.28 -9.01 20.03
C LEU A 22 -22.40 -9.44 18.86
N ASP A 23 -22.09 -10.74 18.77
CA ASP A 23 -21.32 -11.34 17.69
C ASP A 23 -22.05 -11.20 16.35
N SER A 24 -23.36 -11.45 16.31
CA SER A 24 -24.15 -11.31 15.08
C SER A 24 -24.29 -9.86 14.61
N LEU A 25 -24.49 -8.91 15.54
CA LEU A 25 -24.53 -7.47 15.23
C LEU A 25 -23.17 -6.95 14.77
N GLN A 26 -22.08 -7.44 15.40
CA GLN A 26 -20.72 -7.06 15.05
C GLN A 26 -20.34 -7.61 13.66
N MET A 27 -20.70 -8.86 13.36
CA MET A 27 -20.55 -9.46 12.04
C MET A 27 -21.33 -8.68 10.97
N PHE A 28 -22.60 -8.34 11.24
CA PHE A 28 -23.41 -7.54 10.31
C PHE A 28 -22.79 -6.17 9.98
N LYS A 29 -22.25 -5.46 10.99
CA LYS A 29 -21.55 -4.18 10.80
C LYS A 29 -20.27 -4.33 9.98
N VAL A 30 -19.50 -5.41 10.21
CA VAL A 30 -18.29 -5.71 9.44
C VAL A 30 -18.64 -6.01 7.98
N ASP A 31 -19.68 -6.79 7.74
CA ASP A 31 -20.10 -7.17 6.39
C ASP A 31 -20.62 -5.96 5.59
N LEU A 32 -21.43 -5.10 6.21
CA LEU A 32 -21.91 -3.88 5.57
C LEU A 32 -20.74 -2.96 5.17
N ARG A 33 -19.73 -2.83 6.03
CA ARG A 33 -18.53 -2.03 5.72
C ARG A 33 -17.69 -2.64 4.61
N ARG A 34 -17.53 -3.96 4.61
CA ARG A 34 -16.84 -4.65 3.51
C ARG A 34 -17.53 -4.39 2.19
N GLN A 35 -18.86 -4.44 2.16
CA GLN A 35 -19.64 -4.12 0.97
C GLN A 35 -19.43 -2.67 0.53
N GLN A 36 -19.48 -1.70 1.46
CA GLN A 36 -19.21 -0.29 1.16
C GLN A 36 -17.78 -0.08 0.62
N ILE A 37 -16.77 -0.64 1.27
CA ILE A 37 -15.38 -0.55 0.83
C ILE A 37 -15.22 -1.22 -0.54
N SER A 38 -15.87 -2.35 -0.80
CA SER A 38 -15.84 -3.02 -2.11
C SER A 38 -16.40 -2.11 -3.21
N GLN A 39 -17.55 -1.48 -2.97
CA GLN A 39 -18.14 -0.53 -3.92
C GLN A 39 -17.22 0.67 -4.20
N ILE A 40 -16.64 1.24 -3.14
CA ILE A 40 -15.65 2.33 -3.25
C ILE A 40 -14.44 1.88 -4.08
N VAL A 41 -13.91 0.69 -3.79
CA VAL A 41 -12.73 0.14 -4.48
C VAL A 41 -13.02 -0.06 -5.96
N GLU A 42 -14.20 -0.56 -6.35
CA GLU A 42 -14.58 -0.69 -7.76
C GLU A 42 -14.61 0.67 -8.48
N GLU A 43 -15.16 1.70 -7.86
CA GLU A 43 -15.16 3.05 -8.43
C GLU A 43 -13.74 3.62 -8.54
N VAL A 44 -12.93 3.46 -7.50
CA VAL A 44 -11.53 3.87 -7.46
C VAL A 44 -10.72 3.16 -8.54
N GLN A 45 -10.92 1.85 -8.72
CA GLN A 45 -10.24 1.07 -9.76
C GLN A 45 -10.50 1.63 -11.15
N ARG A 46 -11.76 1.99 -11.47
CA ARG A 46 -12.09 2.58 -12.78
C ARG A 46 -11.37 3.91 -13.00
N VAL A 47 -11.37 4.78 -11.99
CA VAL A 47 -10.69 6.08 -12.04
C VAL A 47 -9.18 5.91 -12.18
N VAL A 48 -8.57 5.06 -11.36
CA VAL A 48 -7.13 4.75 -11.38
C VAL A 48 -6.72 4.16 -12.71
N HIS A 49 -7.47 3.19 -13.23
CA HIS A 49 -7.18 2.57 -14.52
C HIS A 49 -7.20 3.61 -15.64
N HIS A 50 -8.22 4.47 -15.68
CA HIS A 50 -8.35 5.51 -16.70
C HIS A 50 -7.20 6.53 -16.62
N LEU A 51 -6.92 7.07 -15.42
CA LEU A 51 -5.82 8.01 -15.20
C LEU A 51 -4.47 7.42 -15.58
N THR A 52 -4.16 6.21 -15.09
CA THR A 52 -2.86 5.58 -15.33
C THR A 52 -2.69 5.10 -16.77
N THR A 53 -3.77 4.81 -17.48
CA THR A 53 -3.74 4.56 -18.93
C THR A 53 -3.32 5.82 -19.68
N GLU A 54 -3.95 6.95 -19.40
CA GLU A 54 -3.59 8.23 -20.03
C GLU A 54 -2.13 8.64 -19.69
N ILE A 55 -1.71 8.46 -18.44
CA ILE A 55 -0.32 8.69 -18.03
C ILE A 55 0.64 7.81 -18.84
N SER A 56 0.31 6.53 -19.05
CA SER A 56 1.17 5.60 -19.80
C SER A 56 1.27 5.93 -21.29
N LEU A 57 0.29 6.64 -21.85
CA LEU A 57 0.33 7.17 -23.22
C LEU A 57 1.23 8.40 -23.32
N GLN A 58 1.24 9.25 -22.29
CA GLN A 58 2.08 10.44 -22.24
C GLN A 58 3.55 10.13 -21.91
N ASP A 59 3.81 9.15 -21.04
CA ASP A 59 5.15 8.73 -20.64
C ASP A 59 5.23 7.21 -20.44
N LEU A 60 5.99 6.56 -21.33
CA LEU A 60 6.16 5.11 -21.39
C LEU A 60 6.84 4.50 -20.15
N ARG A 61 7.47 5.32 -19.29
CA ARG A 61 8.07 4.87 -18.03
C ARG A 61 7.04 4.37 -17.04
N PHE A 62 5.80 4.86 -17.11
CA PHE A 62 4.75 4.51 -16.17
C PHE A 62 3.78 3.50 -16.79
N GLN A 63 3.43 2.47 -16.04
CA GLN A 63 2.49 1.44 -16.47
C GLN A 63 1.09 1.74 -15.97
N ALA A 64 0.11 1.55 -16.85
CA ALA A 64 -1.29 1.57 -16.47
C ALA A 64 -1.59 0.48 -15.43
N VAL A 65 -2.23 0.87 -14.33
CA VAL A 65 -2.72 -0.08 -13.33
C VAL A 65 -3.93 -0.81 -13.94
N PRO A 66 -3.89 -2.15 -14.06
CA PRO A 66 -4.98 -2.88 -14.68
C PRO A 66 -6.22 -2.84 -13.80
N TYR A 67 -7.39 -2.85 -14.44
CA TYR A 67 -8.63 -3.19 -13.77
C TYR A 67 -8.65 -4.69 -13.46
N SER A 68 -9.18 -5.08 -12.30
CA SER A 68 -9.27 -6.49 -11.87
C SER A 68 -10.65 -6.73 -11.28
N ASP A 69 -11.36 -7.74 -11.79
CA ASP A 69 -12.67 -8.18 -11.28
C ASP A 69 -12.58 -8.88 -9.92
N THR A 70 -11.37 -9.17 -9.45
CA THR A 70 -11.12 -9.85 -8.18
C THR A 70 -10.37 -8.91 -7.22
N TYR A 71 -9.16 -9.30 -6.80
CA TYR A 71 -8.28 -8.47 -6.01
C TYR A 71 -7.34 -7.71 -6.95
N ASN A 72 -7.17 -6.41 -6.70
CA ASN A 72 -6.15 -5.61 -7.36
C ASN A 72 -4.99 -5.38 -6.41
N GLY A 73 -3.89 -6.10 -6.63
CA GLY A 73 -2.68 -6.01 -5.81
C GLY A 73 -2.03 -4.62 -5.78
N ASN A 74 -2.42 -3.73 -6.69
CA ASN A 74 -1.93 -2.35 -6.72
C ASN A 74 -2.69 -1.41 -5.80
N ILE A 75 -3.83 -1.81 -5.23
CA ILE A 75 -4.68 -0.95 -4.39
C ILE A 75 -4.75 -1.52 -2.98
N LYS A 76 -4.15 -0.80 -2.02
CA LYS A 76 -4.17 -1.13 -0.59
C LYS A 76 -5.09 -0.18 0.17
N VAL A 77 -6.02 -0.75 0.95
CA VAL A 77 -6.93 0.01 1.80
C VAL A 77 -6.24 0.36 3.13
N LEU A 78 -5.92 1.64 3.34
CA LEU A 78 -5.27 2.12 4.57
C LEU A 78 -6.31 2.49 5.65
N ALA A 79 -7.42 3.09 5.21
CA ALA A 79 -8.59 3.46 6.00
C ALA A 79 -9.83 3.51 5.07
N PRO A 80 -11.06 3.59 5.61
CA PRO A 80 -12.28 3.58 4.79
C PRO A 80 -12.33 4.61 3.65
N CYS A 81 -11.66 5.76 3.80
CA CYS A 81 -11.59 6.82 2.79
C CYS A 81 -10.15 7.13 2.36
N GLN A 82 -9.20 6.23 2.59
CA GLN A 82 -7.78 6.45 2.27
C GLN A 82 -7.16 5.18 1.68
N PHE A 83 -6.57 5.32 0.50
CA PHE A 83 -6.00 4.21 -0.27
C PHE A 83 -4.59 4.54 -0.73
N LEU A 84 -3.75 3.50 -0.77
CA LEU A 84 -2.45 3.54 -1.43
C LEU A 84 -2.58 2.81 -2.76
N VAL A 85 -2.13 3.45 -3.84
CA VAL A 85 -2.13 2.90 -5.19
C VAL A 85 -0.69 2.83 -5.69
N THR A 86 -0.15 1.62 -5.87
CA THR A 86 1.15 1.44 -6.51
C THR A 86 0.99 1.53 -8.02
N VAL A 87 1.80 2.36 -8.65
CA VAL A 87 1.83 2.54 -10.11
C VAL A 87 3.13 1.95 -10.62
N PRO A 88 3.10 0.75 -11.23
CA PRO A 88 4.32 0.08 -11.68
C PRO A 88 5.06 0.93 -12.72
N VAL A 89 6.39 0.87 -12.70
CA VAL A 89 7.23 1.53 -13.70
C VAL A 89 7.93 0.51 -14.59
N LYS A 90 8.21 0.90 -15.84
CA LYS A 90 8.80 0.05 -16.88
C LYS A 90 10.27 0.40 -17.11
N GLY A 91 10.97 -0.51 -17.79
CA GLY A 91 12.30 -0.24 -18.29
C GLY A 91 13.43 -0.41 -17.26
N LEU A 92 13.16 -0.99 -16.09
CA LEU A 92 14.17 -1.35 -15.10
C LEU A 92 14.08 -2.87 -14.84
N VAL A 93 15.05 -3.64 -15.33
CA VAL A 93 14.99 -5.12 -15.32
C VAL A 93 16.31 -5.73 -14.85
N GLY A 94 16.21 -6.82 -14.08
CA GLY A 94 17.36 -7.59 -13.62
C GLY A 94 18.11 -6.88 -12.50
N TYR A 95 17.38 -6.51 -11.46
CA TYR A 95 17.93 -5.84 -10.27
C TYR A 95 19.02 -6.68 -9.59
N ARG A 96 20.07 -6.00 -9.13
CA ARG A 96 21.17 -6.54 -8.34
C ARG A 96 21.45 -5.60 -7.17
N GLU A 97 21.58 -6.15 -5.98
CA GLU A 97 21.85 -5.36 -4.77
C GLU A 97 23.25 -4.74 -4.83
N ALA A 98 23.38 -3.45 -4.49
CA ALA A 98 24.64 -2.72 -4.61
C ALA A 98 25.61 -3.06 -3.46
N ARG A 99 26.92 -3.11 -3.77
CA ARG A 99 27.97 -3.48 -2.81
C ARG A 99 28.48 -2.32 -1.95
N GLU A 100 28.36 -1.07 -2.41
CA GLU A 100 28.90 0.10 -1.73
C GLU A 100 27.79 1.01 -1.17
N GLN A 101 27.90 1.38 0.11
CA GLN A 101 26.91 2.19 0.83
C GLN A 101 27.56 3.43 1.45
N ARG A 102 27.99 4.38 0.63
CA ARG A 102 28.27 5.74 1.13
C ARG A 102 27.12 6.63 0.79
N TRP A 103 26.46 7.18 1.81
CA TRP A 103 25.33 8.08 1.63
C TRP A 103 25.73 9.40 0.91
N ARG A 104 24.86 9.87 0.00
CA ARG A 104 24.94 10.85 -1.08
C ARG A 104 23.57 11.50 -1.07
N TYR A 105 23.55 12.76 -0.69
CA TYR A 105 22.33 13.55 -0.65
C TYR A 105 22.47 14.64 -1.70
N TYR A 106 21.36 14.99 -2.33
CA TYR A 106 21.36 15.99 -3.40
C TYR A 106 20.31 17.03 -3.10
N THR A 107 20.49 18.24 -3.60
CA THR A 107 19.36 19.15 -3.80
C THR A 107 18.54 18.65 -4.99
N LEU A 108 17.27 19.06 -5.09
CA LEU A 108 16.45 18.77 -6.27
C LEU A 108 17.05 19.33 -7.58
N ARG A 109 18.01 20.25 -7.48
CA ARG A 109 18.77 20.83 -8.60
C ARG A 109 20.02 20.02 -8.97
N GLY A 110 20.34 18.94 -8.24
CA GLY A 110 21.51 18.10 -8.52
C GLY A 110 22.77 18.46 -7.74
N THR A 111 22.73 19.43 -6.82
CA THR A 111 23.90 19.80 -6.02
C THR A 111 24.11 18.80 -4.90
N ARG A 112 25.29 18.17 -4.82
CA ARG A 112 25.64 17.26 -3.73
C ARG A 112 25.67 18.00 -2.39
N LEU A 113 25.02 17.42 -1.39
CA LEU A 113 25.01 17.91 -0.02
C LEU A 113 26.14 17.25 0.79
N PRO A 114 26.88 18.02 1.60
CA PRO A 114 28.12 17.56 2.22
C PRO A 114 27.95 16.56 3.38
N CYS A 115 26.74 16.27 3.88
CA CYS A 115 26.56 15.32 4.98
C CYS A 115 25.14 14.72 5.03
N PRO A 116 24.98 13.42 5.36
CA PRO A 116 23.72 12.88 5.86
C PRO A 116 23.37 13.53 7.20
N LEU A 117 22.18 14.11 7.35
CA LEU A 117 21.68 14.51 8.68
C LEU A 117 21.23 13.27 9.50
N GLN A 118 21.00 12.13 8.85
CA GLN A 118 20.53 10.90 9.48
C GLN A 118 20.71 9.71 8.52
N ASP A 119 21.23 8.58 9.01
CA ASP A 119 21.20 7.32 8.25
C ASP A 119 19.74 6.98 7.89
N PRO A 120 19.44 6.59 6.63
CA PRO A 120 18.12 6.16 6.23
C PRO A 120 17.66 4.98 7.08
N GLU A 121 16.48 5.13 7.69
CA GLU A 121 15.80 4.09 8.46
C GLU A 121 15.75 2.75 7.68
N GLY A 122 15.78 1.63 8.41
CA GLY A 122 16.22 0.33 7.87
C GLY A 122 15.62 -0.14 6.53
N LEU A 123 14.35 0.16 6.25
CA LEU A 123 13.68 -0.23 5.00
C LEU A 123 13.85 0.78 3.85
N ARG A 124 14.85 1.67 3.92
CA ARG A 124 15.13 2.67 2.88
C ARG A 124 16.43 2.36 2.15
N GLN A 125 16.44 2.61 0.85
CA GLN A 125 17.63 2.48 0.01
C GLN A 125 17.62 3.45 -1.16
N TRP A 126 18.76 3.57 -1.84
CA TRP A 126 18.78 4.19 -3.16
C TRP A 126 18.57 3.19 -4.26
N LEU A 127 18.41 3.76 -5.43
CA LEU A 127 18.27 3.03 -6.65
C LEU A 127 19.18 3.64 -7.70
N GLU A 128 20.25 2.96 -8.03
CA GLU A 128 21.16 3.34 -9.11
C GLU A 128 20.67 2.69 -10.41
N ALA A 129 20.77 3.43 -11.52
CA ALA A 129 20.39 2.88 -12.82
C ALA A 129 21.28 1.67 -13.23
N GLU A 130 22.50 1.59 -12.69
CA GLU A 130 23.45 0.49 -12.87
C GLU A 130 23.11 -0.78 -12.07
N GLN A 131 22.22 -0.69 -11.06
CA GLN A 131 21.72 -1.88 -10.35
C GLN A 131 20.86 -2.77 -11.24
N PHE A 132 20.44 -2.29 -12.41
CA PHE A 132 19.64 -3.06 -13.35
C PHE A 132 20.50 -3.53 -14.52
N MET A 133 20.39 -4.82 -14.84
CA MET A 133 21.02 -5.38 -16.05
C MET A 133 20.55 -4.70 -17.34
N LYS A 134 19.30 -4.24 -17.36
CA LYS A 134 18.73 -3.45 -18.44
C LYS A 134 17.98 -2.27 -17.83
N SER A 135 18.47 -1.06 -18.10
CA SER A 135 17.79 0.19 -17.79
C SER A 135 17.48 0.95 -19.08
N GLN A 136 16.25 1.39 -19.22
CA GLN A 136 15.78 2.18 -20.35
C GLN A 136 16.37 3.60 -20.26
N TRP A 137 16.71 4.18 -21.42
CA TRP A 137 17.46 5.44 -21.49
C TRP A 137 16.78 6.62 -20.77
N GLN A 138 15.43 6.67 -20.74
CA GLN A 138 14.69 7.71 -20.00
C GLN A 138 14.92 7.70 -18.47
N TRP A 139 15.51 6.66 -17.89
CA TRP A 139 15.90 6.63 -16.46
C TRP A 139 17.26 7.26 -16.18
N HIS A 140 18.00 7.59 -17.24
CA HIS A 140 19.29 8.29 -17.20
C HIS A 140 19.14 9.79 -17.47
N GLU A 141 17.93 10.24 -17.80
CA GLU A 141 17.64 11.65 -18.04
C GLU A 141 17.69 12.47 -16.75
N ALA A 142 18.07 13.74 -16.90
CA ALA A 142 18.22 14.67 -15.78
C ALA A 142 16.87 15.02 -15.10
N ASP A 143 15.73 14.63 -15.65
CA ASP A 143 14.42 14.83 -15.04
C ASP A 143 14.13 13.83 -13.91
N VAL A 144 14.82 12.68 -13.89
CA VAL A 144 14.69 11.61 -12.87
C VAL A 144 16.01 11.19 -12.24
N ASN A 145 17.14 11.46 -12.88
CA ASN A 145 18.47 11.02 -12.47
C ASN A 145 19.34 12.14 -11.88
N ILE A 146 20.22 11.79 -10.93
CA ILE A 146 21.33 12.62 -10.44
C ILE A 146 22.54 11.71 -10.20
N GLU A 147 23.67 11.95 -10.87
CA GLU A 147 24.93 11.17 -10.68
C GLU A 147 24.74 9.64 -10.77
N GLY A 148 23.81 9.17 -11.60
CA GLY A 148 23.50 7.73 -11.77
C GLY A 148 22.37 7.23 -10.86
N ASP A 149 22.00 7.98 -9.82
CA ASP A 149 20.91 7.66 -8.91
C ASP A 149 19.55 8.07 -9.50
N ILE A 150 18.59 7.15 -9.51
CA ILE A 150 17.19 7.43 -9.82
C ILE A 150 16.55 8.02 -8.55
N VAL A 151 16.26 9.32 -8.57
CA VAL A 151 15.86 10.07 -7.38
C VAL A 151 14.33 10.12 -7.25
N PRO A 152 13.74 9.59 -6.15
CA PRO A 152 12.29 9.54 -5.95
C PRO A 152 11.57 10.89 -6.09
N ALA A 153 12.10 11.97 -5.51
CA ALA A 153 11.47 13.29 -5.61
C ALA A 153 11.34 13.77 -7.06
N LYS A 154 12.35 13.49 -7.87
CA LYS A 154 12.37 13.87 -9.28
C LYS A 154 11.35 13.04 -10.09
N VAL A 155 11.31 11.72 -9.86
CA VAL A 155 10.26 10.84 -10.40
C VAL A 155 8.87 11.34 -10.02
N LEU A 156 8.67 11.71 -8.75
CA LEU A 156 7.39 12.25 -8.25
C LEU A 156 7.02 13.59 -8.88
N GLN A 157 7.98 14.46 -9.22
CA GLN A 157 7.71 15.72 -9.92
C GLN A 157 7.18 15.48 -11.33
N VAL A 158 7.84 14.59 -12.08
CA VAL A 158 7.39 14.19 -13.41
C VAL A 158 6.00 13.56 -13.31
N PHE A 159 5.85 12.59 -12.41
CA PHE A 159 4.60 11.86 -12.23
C PHE A 159 3.43 12.77 -11.82
N ARG A 160 3.67 13.74 -10.92
CA ARG A 160 2.66 14.75 -10.54
C ARG A 160 2.15 15.50 -11.76
N LYS A 161 3.04 16.01 -12.61
CA LYS A 161 2.66 16.74 -13.83
C LYS A 161 1.84 15.86 -14.78
N LEU A 162 2.20 14.59 -14.93
CA LEU A 162 1.45 13.63 -15.73
C LEU A 162 0.04 13.39 -15.16
N VAL A 163 -0.10 13.29 -13.83
CA VAL A 163 -1.41 13.16 -13.17
C VAL A 163 -2.25 14.43 -13.37
N GLU A 164 -1.69 15.64 -13.23
CA GLU A 164 -2.41 16.91 -13.50
C GLU A 164 -2.95 16.93 -14.93
N ASN A 165 -2.09 16.60 -15.89
CA ASN A 165 -2.47 16.56 -17.31
C ASN A 165 -3.55 15.50 -17.56
N ALA A 166 -3.39 14.29 -17.02
CA ALA A 166 -4.34 13.20 -17.19
C ALA A 166 -5.72 13.53 -16.61
N ILE A 167 -5.81 14.20 -15.45
CA ILE A 167 -7.09 14.65 -14.90
C ILE A 167 -7.82 15.57 -15.89
N GLY A 168 -7.09 16.50 -16.52
CA GLY A 168 -7.63 17.40 -17.54
C GLY A 168 -8.05 16.67 -18.82
N THR A 169 -7.18 15.82 -19.38
CA THR A 169 -7.42 15.09 -20.63
C THR A 169 -8.56 14.08 -20.50
N CYS A 170 -8.65 13.38 -19.36
CA CYS A 170 -9.72 12.42 -19.09
C CYS A 170 -11.07 13.07 -18.73
N HIS A 171 -11.17 14.41 -18.72
CA HIS A 171 -12.35 15.15 -18.27
C HIS A 171 -12.80 14.79 -16.84
N LEU A 172 -11.85 14.45 -15.98
CA LEU A 172 -12.11 14.03 -14.61
C LEU A 172 -12.09 15.17 -13.59
N SER A 173 -11.86 16.42 -14.00
CA SER A 173 -11.69 17.57 -13.08
C SER A 173 -12.85 17.83 -12.10
N GLY A 174 -14.06 17.36 -12.39
CA GLY A 174 -15.20 17.44 -11.47
C GLY A 174 -15.31 16.26 -10.49
N LYS A 175 -14.60 15.17 -10.75
CA LYS A 175 -14.60 13.92 -9.96
C LYS A 175 -13.28 13.69 -9.23
N VAL A 176 -12.17 14.18 -9.79
CA VAL A 176 -10.81 13.98 -9.29
C VAL A 176 -10.12 15.33 -9.17
N SER A 177 -9.48 15.57 -8.03
CA SER A 177 -8.70 16.78 -7.79
C SER A 177 -7.34 16.47 -7.17
N MET A 178 -6.33 17.26 -7.52
CA MET A 178 -4.97 17.13 -6.97
C MET A 178 -4.90 17.76 -5.58
N LEU A 179 -4.24 17.10 -4.62
CA LEU A 179 -3.97 17.64 -3.29
C LEU A 179 -2.56 18.26 -3.24
N THR A 180 -2.46 19.56 -2.94
CA THR A 180 -1.27 20.40 -3.26
C THR A 180 -0.18 20.49 -2.19
N GLN A 181 -0.26 19.77 -1.08
CA GLN A 181 0.61 20.02 0.10
C GLN A 181 1.50 18.85 0.54
N LEU A 182 1.61 17.80 -0.27
CA LEU A 182 2.28 16.56 0.13
C LEU A 182 3.53 16.31 -0.71
N SER A 183 4.57 15.71 -0.12
CA SER A 183 5.78 15.27 -0.83
C SER A 183 5.52 14.10 -1.77
N ALA A 184 4.35 13.46 -1.65
CA ALA A 184 3.85 12.41 -2.53
C ALA A 184 2.77 12.96 -3.49
N VAL A 185 2.29 12.12 -4.41
CA VAL A 185 1.21 12.49 -5.34
C VAL A 185 -0.11 11.99 -4.79
N TRP A 186 -0.95 12.92 -4.33
CA TRP A 186 -2.25 12.62 -3.74
C TRP A 186 -3.37 13.20 -4.57
N VAL A 187 -4.42 12.42 -4.78
CA VAL A 187 -5.64 12.85 -5.44
C VAL A 187 -6.85 12.57 -4.55
N ALA A 188 -7.81 13.48 -4.53
CA ALA A 188 -9.13 13.23 -3.96
C ALA A 188 -10.07 12.79 -5.08
N VAL A 189 -10.83 11.73 -4.84
CA VAL A 189 -11.79 11.14 -5.78
C VAL A 189 -13.17 11.15 -5.14
N GLU A 190 -14.13 11.77 -5.82
CA GLU A 190 -15.54 11.69 -5.47
C GLU A 190 -16.12 10.35 -5.92
N THR A 191 -16.56 9.54 -4.96
CA THR A 191 -17.31 8.30 -5.23
C THR A 191 -18.80 8.51 -4.95
N SER A 192 -19.64 7.53 -5.29
CA SER A 192 -21.07 7.59 -4.98
C SER A 192 -21.39 7.68 -3.48
N THR A 193 -20.45 7.23 -2.62
CA THR A 193 -20.67 7.14 -1.16
C THR A 193 -19.96 8.25 -0.40
N CYS A 194 -18.71 8.55 -0.75
CA CYS A 194 -17.93 9.61 -0.13
C CYS A 194 -16.73 10.05 -0.99
N GLN A 195 -16.14 11.18 -0.61
CA GLN A 195 -14.82 11.57 -1.11
C GLN A 195 -13.74 10.70 -0.46
N VAL A 196 -12.86 10.12 -1.28
CA VAL A 196 -11.73 9.31 -0.84
C VAL A 196 -10.40 9.91 -1.31
N GLU A 197 -9.35 9.69 -0.52
CA GLU A 197 -8.00 10.15 -0.83
C GLU A 197 -7.14 8.98 -1.32
N LEU A 198 -6.48 9.16 -2.45
CA LEU A 198 -5.60 8.17 -3.05
C LEU A 198 -4.16 8.71 -3.08
N GLU A 199 -3.24 7.95 -2.51
CA GLU A 199 -1.81 8.15 -2.70
C GLU A 199 -1.35 7.35 -3.92
N LEU A 200 -0.96 8.02 -5.00
CA LEU A 200 -0.43 7.39 -6.20
C LEU A 200 1.10 7.33 -6.11
N VAL A 201 1.66 6.12 -6.07
CA VAL A 201 3.09 5.92 -5.80
C VAL A 201 3.77 5.16 -6.93
N PRO A 202 4.65 5.82 -7.72
CA PRO A 202 5.52 5.14 -8.67
C PRO A 202 6.32 4.04 -7.98
N THR A 203 6.27 2.83 -8.54
CA THR A 203 6.76 1.61 -7.89
C THR A 203 7.64 0.80 -8.84
N VAL A 204 8.85 0.47 -8.40
CA VAL A 204 9.73 -0.48 -9.09
C VAL A 204 9.54 -1.85 -8.47
N GLU A 205 9.02 -2.80 -9.24
CA GLU A 205 8.83 -4.17 -8.80
C GLU A 205 10.13 -4.97 -8.96
N ILE A 206 10.57 -5.63 -7.89
CA ILE A 206 11.78 -6.46 -7.86
C ILE A 206 11.35 -7.89 -7.51
N PRO A 207 10.90 -8.67 -8.50
CA PRO A 207 10.46 -10.03 -8.27
C PRO A 207 11.65 -10.95 -7.99
N THR A 208 11.41 -12.08 -7.31
CA THR A 208 12.36 -13.19 -7.11
C THR A 208 13.62 -12.90 -6.28
N VAL A 209 13.88 -11.66 -5.88
CA VAL A 209 15.00 -11.27 -5.03
C VAL A 209 14.46 -10.83 -3.67
N TRP A 210 15.07 -11.31 -2.59
CA TRP A 210 14.75 -10.86 -1.23
C TRP A 210 15.89 -9.99 -0.70
N PRO A 211 15.62 -8.79 -0.15
CA PRO A 211 16.68 -7.86 0.20
C PRO A 211 17.47 -8.35 1.42
N GLU A 212 18.80 -8.21 1.38
CA GLU A 212 19.69 -8.68 2.46
C GLU A 212 19.39 -8.02 3.82
N LYS A 213 18.92 -6.77 3.78
CA LYS A 213 18.52 -6.00 4.97
C LYS A 213 17.29 -6.60 5.67
N ALA A 214 16.39 -7.26 4.94
CA ALA A 214 15.16 -7.83 5.50
C ALA A 214 15.40 -9.25 6.04
N ARG A 215 16.01 -9.35 7.23
CA ARG A 215 16.28 -10.62 7.91
C ARG A 215 14.97 -11.23 8.45
N TRP A 216 14.29 -12.00 7.61
CA TRP A 216 13.05 -12.71 7.96
C TRP A 216 13.05 -14.16 7.43
N PRO A 217 12.46 -15.12 8.17
CA PRO A 217 11.96 -15.01 9.54
C PRO A 217 13.12 -14.98 10.57
N PRO A 218 12.87 -14.53 11.81
CA PRO A 218 13.85 -14.61 12.88
C PRO A 218 14.27 -16.07 13.14
N CYS A 219 15.57 -16.33 13.32
CA CYS A 219 16.16 -17.68 13.35
C CYS A 219 15.57 -18.65 14.40
N LEU A 220 14.89 -18.14 15.43
CA LEU A 220 14.31 -18.93 16.53
C LEU A 220 12.81 -19.21 16.36
N LYS A 221 12.15 -18.63 15.35
CA LYS A 221 10.71 -18.82 15.15
C LYS A 221 10.43 -20.03 14.25
N ARG A 222 9.54 -20.90 14.71
CA ARG A 222 9.03 -22.07 13.95
C ARG A 222 7.89 -21.73 12.98
N TRP A 223 7.50 -20.46 12.94
CA TRP A 223 6.41 -19.97 12.11
C TRP A 223 6.89 -18.79 11.26
N PRO A 224 6.57 -18.75 9.95
CA PRO A 224 5.87 -19.80 9.19
C PRO A 224 6.80 -20.99 8.86
N SER A 225 6.26 -22.05 8.25
CA SER A 225 7.06 -23.20 7.81
C SER A 225 8.12 -22.79 6.77
N ARG A 226 9.21 -23.56 6.66
CA ARG A 226 10.30 -23.24 5.72
C ARG A 226 9.81 -23.13 4.26
N GLN A 227 8.97 -24.06 3.82
CA GLN A 227 8.39 -24.02 2.47
C GLN A 227 7.60 -22.73 2.22
N ARG A 228 6.88 -22.25 3.24
CA ARG A 228 6.13 -21.00 3.16
C ARG A 228 7.03 -19.78 3.16
N VAL A 229 8.12 -19.79 3.92
CA VAL A 229 9.15 -18.74 3.84
C VAL A 229 9.72 -18.64 2.43
N GLU A 230 10.09 -19.77 1.82
CA GLU A 230 10.63 -19.82 0.46
C GLU A 230 9.60 -19.31 -0.56
N CYS A 231 8.34 -19.73 -0.44
CA CYS A 231 7.22 -19.21 -1.24
C CYS A 231 7.06 -17.70 -1.10
N ILE A 232 6.99 -17.17 0.12
CA ILE A 232 6.82 -15.73 0.38
C ILE A 232 8.00 -14.93 -0.17
N LYS A 233 9.23 -15.42 0.00
CA LYS A 233 10.43 -14.75 -0.53
C LYS A 233 10.48 -14.75 -2.06
N SER A 234 9.84 -15.71 -2.71
CA SER A 234 9.83 -15.79 -4.19
C SER A 234 9.08 -14.62 -4.85
N PHE A 235 8.16 -13.97 -4.14
CA PHE A 235 7.48 -12.75 -4.60
C PHE A 235 8.42 -11.54 -4.64
N GLY A 236 9.53 -11.58 -3.91
CA GLY A 236 10.49 -10.49 -3.81
C GLY A 236 9.95 -9.28 -3.05
N PHE A 237 10.27 -8.09 -3.53
CA PHE A 237 9.87 -6.82 -2.90
C PHE A 237 9.66 -5.72 -3.95
N ALA A 238 9.16 -4.58 -3.52
CA ALA A 238 8.99 -3.40 -4.34
C ALA A 238 9.69 -2.20 -3.73
N LEU A 239 10.05 -1.24 -4.58
CA LEU A 239 10.60 0.05 -4.19
C LEU A 239 9.60 1.15 -4.49
N LEU A 240 9.18 1.86 -3.45
CA LEU A 240 8.19 2.93 -3.51
C LEU A 240 8.86 4.31 -3.54
N ALA A 241 8.48 5.14 -4.50
CA ALA A 241 8.85 6.55 -4.52
C ALA A 241 7.91 7.35 -3.61
N CYS A 242 8.17 7.36 -2.30
CA CYS A 242 7.35 8.07 -1.30
C CYS A 242 8.12 9.11 -0.46
N SER A 243 9.42 9.27 -0.69
CA SER A 243 10.27 10.21 0.03
C SER A 243 11.07 11.08 -0.92
N ASN A 244 11.82 12.06 -0.39
CA ASN A 244 12.57 12.96 -1.25
C ASN A 244 13.83 12.31 -1.88
N TYR A 245 14.47 11.38 -1.15
CA TYR A 245 15.81 10.90 -1.48
C TYR A 245 15.92 9.38 -1.51
N HIS A 246 15.01 8.66 -0.84
CA HIS A 246 15.13 7.22 -0.66
C HIS A 246 13.89 6.51 -1.19
N TRP A 247 14.14 5.38 -1.82
CA TRP A 247 13.12 4.41 -2.13
C TRP A 247 12.79 3.62 -0.87
N GLN A 248 11.51 3.48 -0.56
CA GLN A 248 11.06 2.67 0.55
C GLN A 248 10.83 1.23 0.07
N GLN A 249 11.43 0.26 0.74
CA GLN A 249 11.15 -1.15 0.54
C GLN A 249 9.73 -1.46 0.99
N SER A 250 9.03 -2.25 0.18
CA SER A 250 7.65 -2.63 0.39
C SER A 250 7.45 -4.09 0.04
N PHE A 251 6.70 -4.80 0.89
CA PHE A 251 6.50 -6.25 0.77
C PHE A 251 5.02 -6.59 0.51
N LEU A 252 4.24 -5.69 -0.09
CA LEU A 252 2.77 -5.81 -0.19
C LEU A 252 2.29 -7.18 -0.70
N GLN A 253 2.89 -7.69 -1.78
CA GLN A 253 2.51 -9.00 -2.33
C GLN A 253 2.86 -10.15 -1.37
N ALA A 254 4.06 -10.12 -0.80
CA ALA A 254 4.52 -11.11 0.17
C ALA A 254 3.69 -11.09 1.47
N GLU A 255 3.33 -9.89 1.96
CA GLU A 255 2.44 -9.67 3.11
C GLU A 255 1.05 -10.24 2.83
N GLN A 256 0.49 -9.96 1.65
CA GLN A 256 -0.85 -10.43 1.27
C GLN A 256 -0.92 -11.96 1.29
N VAL A 257 0.05 -12.64 0.68
CA VAL A 257 0.13 -14.11 0.70
C VAL A 257 0.29 -14.64 2.12
N LEU A 258 1.09 -13.98 2.95
CA LEU A 258 1.23 -14.35 4.37
C LEU A 258 -0.10 -14.21 5.13
N LEU A 259 -0.86 -13.14 4.89
CA LEU A 259 -2.17 -12.88 5.51
C LEU A 259 -3.28 -13.82 5.02
N ASP A 260 -3.26 -14.18 3.74
CA ASP A 260 -4.25 -15.10 3.14
C ASP A 260 -4.15 -16.51 3.69
N GLN A 261 -2.99 -16.86 4.22
CA GLN A 261 -2.69 -18.16 4.80
C GLN A 261 -2.49 -18.10 6.32
N LEU A 262 -2.80 -16.97 6.97
CA LEU A 262 -2.41 -16.69 8.37
C LEU A 262 -2.94 -17.72 9.39
N ASP A 263 -4.09 -18.32 9.09
CA ASP A 263 -4.83 -19.26 9.94
C ASP A 263 -4.85 -20.69 9.39
N GLU A 264 -3.95 -21.04 8.47
CA GLU A 264 -3.82 -22.42 7.95
C GLU A 264 -3.54 -23.46 9.06
N ASP A 265 -2.93 -23.03 10.15
CA ASP A 265 -2.69 -23.85 11.34
C ASP A 265 -3.93 -23.95 12.27
N GLY A 266 -5.10 -23.51 11.79
CA GLY A 266 -6.35 -23.50 12.57
C GLY A 266 -6.47 -22.32 13.55
N GLY A 267 -5.59 -21.31 13.42
CA GLY A 267 -5.61 -20.11 14.26
C GLY A 267 -6.82 -19.20 14.06
N CYS A 268 -6.88 -18.13 14.86
CA CYS A 268 -7.90 -17.08 14.77
C CYS A 268 -7.30 -15.69 14.49
N ARG A 269 -6.05 -15.63 14.02
CA ARG A 269 -5.28 -14.39 13.85
C ARG A 269 -5.97 -13.42 12.90
N ARG A 270 -6.61 -13.91 11.83
CA ARG A 270 -7.39 -13.06 10.91
C ARG A 270 -8.60 -12.45 11.61
N LYS A 271 -9.31 -13.22 12.44
CA LYS A 271 -10.46 -12.74 13.21
C LYS A 271 -10.02 -11.67 14.23
N CYS A 272 -8.92 -11.93 14.96
CA CYS A 272 -8.33 -10.95 15.88
C CYS A 272 -7.92 -9.66 15.16
N PHE A 273 -7.27 -9.76 14.01
CA PHE A 273 -6.89 -8.60 13.20
C PHE A 273 -8.12 -7.80 12.73
N GLN A 274 -9.17 -8.47 12.29
CA GLN A 274 -10.43 -7.82 11.90
C GLN A 274 -11.10 -7.09 13.07
N ALA A 275 -11.13 -7.71 14.25
CA ALA A 275 -11.68 -7.09 15.46
C ALA A 275 -10.85 -5.87 15.89
N LEU A 276 -9.51 -5.94 15.85
CA LEU A 276 -8.63 -4.82 16.14
C LEU A 276 -8.83 -3.66 15.16
N ARG A 277 -8.93 -3.97 13.86
CA ARG A 277 -9.21 -2.97 12.83
C ARG A 277 -10.54 -2.26 13.07
N GLN A 278 -11.57 -3.02 13.45
CA GLN A 278 -12.87 -2.46 13.78
C GLN A 278 -12.80 -1.52 15.00
N MET A 279 -12.17 -1.94 16.10
CA MET A 279 -11.99 -1.07 17.27
C MET A 279 -11.20 0.20 16.94
N LYS A 280 -10.18 0.07 16.07
CA LYS A 280 -9.38 1.20 15.62
C LYS A 280 -10.18 2.22 14.83
N GLU A 281 -11.04 1.76 13.93
CA GLU A 281 -11.87 2.63 13.09
C GLU A 281 -13.08 3.22 13.86
N ASP A 282 -13.64 2.48 14.83
CA ASP A 282 -14.84 2.88 15.56
C ASP A 282 -14.58 3.72 16.81
N VAL A 283 -13.46 3.45 17.49
CA VAL A 283 -13.22 3.96 18.84
C VAL A 283 -11.90 4.71 18.92
N TRP A 284 -10.79 4.12 18.46
CA TRP A 284 -9.46 4.69 18.76
C TRP A 284 -9.07 5.87 17.86
N CYS A 285 -9.29 5.74 16.55
CA CYS A 285 -8.95 6.79 15.60
C CYS A 285 -10.07 6.95 14.56
N PRO A 286 -11.27 7.40 14.99
CA PRO A 286 -12.34 7.75 14.07
C PRO A 286 -11.92 9.00 13.27
N GLY A 287 -12.02 8.94 11.94
CA GLY A 287 -11.68 10.07 11.07
C GLY A 287 -11.12 9.67 9.70
N LYS A 288 -11.03 10.65 8.80
CA LYS A 288 -10.58 10.45 7.41
C LYS A 288 -9.07 10.17 7.28
N ARG A 289 -8.26 10.78 8.14
CA ARG A 289 -6.79 10.63 8.18
C ARG A 289 -6.34 10.19 9.57
N PRO A 290 -6.46 8.90 9.91
CA PRO A 290 -6.15 8.41 11.23
C PRO A 290 -4.63 8.33 11.44
N VAL A 291 -4.15 8.70 12.64
CA VAL A 291 -2.73 8.57 13.01
C VAL A 291 -2.29 7.10 13.00
N ILE A 292 -3.16 6.20 13.45
CA ILE A 292 -2.97 4.76 13.37
C ILE A 292 -3.74 4.22 12.17
N THR A 293 -3.05 3.61 11.22
CA THR A 293 -3.64 2.98 10.01
C THR A 293 -3.78 1.46 10.17
N SER A 294 -4.51 0.81 9.25
CA SER A 294 -4.62 -0.66 9.21
C SER A 294 -3.25 -1.36 9.14
N HIS A 295 -2.29 -0.72 8.47
CA HIS A 295 -0.91 -1.20 8.37
C HIS A 295 -0.21 -1.31 9.74
N HIS A 296 -0.42 -0.34 10.64
CA HIS A 296 0.17 -0.39 11.98
C HIS A 296 -0.35 -1.55 12.83
N LEU A 297 -1.59 -2.01 12.58
CA LEU A 297 -2.16 -3.16 13.25
C LEU A 297 -1.70 -4.51 12.65
N GLN A 298 -1.17 -4.47 11.42
CA GLN A 298 -0.75 -5.66 10.68
C GLN A 298 0.67 -6.09 11.07
N VAL A 299 1.53 -5.13 11.39
CA VAL A 299 2.93 -5.31 11.83
C VAL A 299 2.97 -5.78 13.28
#